data_AF-A0A6L3B310-F1
#
_entry.id   AF-A0A6L3B310-F1
#
_cell.length_a   1.000
_cell.length_b   1.000
_cell.length_c   1.000
_cell.angle_alpha   90.00
_cell.angle_beta   90.00
_cell.angle_gamma   90.00
#
_symmetry.space_group_name_H-M   'P 1'
#
loop_
_entity.id
_entity.type
_entity.pdbx_description
1 polymer ?
#
loop_
_entity_poly.entity_id
_entity_poly.type
_entity_poly.pdbx_seq_one_letter_code
_entity_poly.pdbx_strand_id
1 'polypeptide(L)'
;MFRMPLKHLEYSDRELALAVAEAEIDLRAVLARRSRTHGITPGKIAGVLAFRLSRFKIVHFNPEGWGNPNLYLIQEMAAVLLVKRLFVRGTIPEISVLELSYQLSRRHANQETAGLFFDAFATDARHAA
;
A
#
# COMPACT_ATOMS: atom_id res chain seq x y z
N MET A 1 -10.47 6.71 13.45
CA MET A 1 -10.63 7.82 12.47
C MET A 1 -9.54 8.90 12.64
N PHE A 2 -8.42 8.76 11.93
CA PHE A 2 -7.44 9.83 11.74
C PHE A 2 -8.12 10.97 10.96
N ARG A 3 -8.31 12.13 11.59
CA ARG A 3 -8.78 13.33 10.88
C ARG A 3 -7.58 14.04 10.27
N MET A 4 -7.39 13.88 8.97
CA MET A 4 -6.35 14.59 8.22
C MET A 4 -6.92 15.89 7.63
N PRO A 5 -6.36 17.06 7.97
CA PRO A 5 -6.72 18.30 7.31
C PRO A 5 -6.17 18.30 5.88
N LEU A 6 -7.06 18.10 4.90
CA LEU A 6 -6.69 18.01 3.48
C LEU A 6 -6.00 19.28 2.95
N LYS A 7 -6.24 20.44 3.57
CA LYS A 7 -5.68 21.74 3.16
C LYS A 7 -4.16 21.84 3.24
N HIS A 8 -3.52 20.94 3.98
CA HIS A 8 -2.06 20.91 4.15
C HIS A 8 -1.42 19.75 3.39
N LEU A 9 -2.18 18.99 2.59
CA LEU A 9 -1.65 17.88 1.82
C LEU A 9 -1.11 18.36 0.48
N GLU A 10 0.06 17.86 0.14
CA GLU A 10 0.69 18.00 -1.16
C GLU A 10 0.87 16.62 -1.81
N TYR A 11 0.91 16.66 -3.14
CA TYR A 11 1.00 15.48 -3.98
C TYR A 11 2.13 15.66 -5.00
N SER A 12 2.97 14.63 -5.16
CA SER A 12 4.09 14.63 -6.10
C SER A 12 3.86 13.61 -7.22
N ASP A 13 3.56 14.11 -8.43
CA ASP A 13 3.45 13.30 -9.64
C ASP A 13 4.76 12.58 -9.98
N ARG A 14 5.90 13.25 -9.75
CA ARG A 14 7.22 12.67 -9.98
C ARG A 14 7.47 11.46 -9.08
N GLU A 15 7.18 11.59 -7.79
CA GLU A 15 7.34 10.49 -6.83
C GLU A 15 6.39 9.34 -7.15
N LEU A 16 5.15 9.63 -7.59
CA LEU A 16 4.22 8.60 -8.06
C LEU A 16 4.83 7.84 -9.25
N ALA A 17 5.30 8.56 -10.28
CA ALA A 17 5.83 7.95 -11.49
C ALA A 17 7.02 7.03 -11.17
N LEU A 18 7.93 7.46 -10.29
CA LEU A 18 9.05 6.64 -9.83
C LEU A 18 8.58 5.41 -9.06
N ALA A 19 7.61 5.55 -8.15
CA ALA A 19 7.06 4.44 -7.40
C ALA A 19 6.40 3.38 -8.29
N VAL A 20 5.67 3.82 -9.32
CA VAL A 20 5.06 2.94 -10.33
C VAL A 20 6.13 2.23 -11.15
N ALA A 21 7.17 2.94 -11.60
CA ALA A 21 8.26 2.34 -12.37
C ALA A 21 8.99 1.24 -11.56
N GLU A 22 9.28 1.50 -10.28
CA GLU A 22 9.87 0.49 -9.38
C GLU A 22 8.94 -0.71 -9.15
N ALA A 23 7.63 -0.46 -9.00
CA ALA A 23 6.66 -1.53 -8.85
C ALA A 23 6.58 -2.41 -10.11
N GLU A 24 6.66 -1.82 -11.30
CA GLU A 24 6.72 -2.58 -12.56
C GLU A 24 7.94 -3.49 -12.63
N ILE A 25 9.11 -3.00 -12.21
CA ILE A 25 10.35 -3.80 -12.19
C ILE A 25 10.17 -5.01 -11.27
N ASP A 26 9.66 -4.78 -10.05
CA ASP A 26 9.41 -5.86 -9.09
C ASP A 26 8.40 -6.88 -9.62
N LEU A 27 7.29 -6.42 -10.19
CA LEU A 27 6.27 -7.30 -10.76
C LEU A 27 6.82 -8.12 -11.91
N ARG A 28 7.62 -7.53 -12.81
CA ARG A 28 8.31 -8.27 -13.89
C ARG A 28 9.26 -9.33 -13.31
N ALA A 29 10.02 -9.01 -12.27
CA ALA A 29 10.91 -9.96 -11.60
C ALA A 29 10.15 -11.09 -10.90
N VAL A 30 8.98 -10.80 -10.30
CA VAL A 30 8.10 -11.82 -9.69
C VAL A 30 7.49 -12.72 -10.77
N LEU A 31 6.98 -12.13 -11.86
CA LEU A 31 6.43 -12.84 -13.03
C LEU A 31 7.47 -13.76 -13.67
N ALA A 32 8.69 -13.26 -13.91
CA ALA A 32 9.77 -14.05 -14.47
C ALA A 32 10.11 -15.27 -13.60
N ARG A 33 10.07 -15.13 -12.27
CA ARG A 33 10.38 -16.21 -11.32
C ARG A 33 9.26 -17.25 -11.16
N ARG A 34 7.98 -16.86 -11.26
CA ARG A 34 6.84 -17.74 -10.92
C ARG A 34 6.01 -18.22 -12.10
N SER A 35 6.19 -17.67 -13.31
CA SER A 35 5.32 -17.93 -14.47
C SER A 35 5.27 -19.38 -14.97
N ARG A 36 6.13 -20.28 -14.49
CA ARG A 36 6.16 -21.68 -14.98
C ARG A 36 5.47 -22.73 -14.09
N THR A 37 5.25 -22.48 -12.79
CA THR A 37 4.79 -23.55 -11.87
C THR A 37 3.76 -23.16 -10.82
N HIS A 38 3.64 -21.89 -10.39
CA HIS A 38 2.85 -21.57 -9.19
C HIS A 38 1.92 -20.35 -9.27
N GLY A 39 1.82 -19.67 -10.41
CA GLY A 39 0.98 -18.47 -10.54
C GLY A 39 1.37 -17.34 -9.57
N ILE A 40 0.63 -16.23 -9.63
CA ILE A 40 0.79 -15.10 -8.71
C ILE A 40 -0.60 -14.72 -8.21
N THR A 41 -0.76 -14.63 -6.90
CA THR A 41 -2.01 -14.23 -6.27
C THR A 41 -2.24 -12.73 -6.41
N PRO A 42 -3.50 -12.27 -6.45
CA PRO A 42 -3.81 -10.83 -6.47
C PRO A 42 -3.23 -10.09 -5.27
N GLY A 43 -3.21 -10.70 -4.08
CA GLY A 43 -2.60 -10.10 -2.90
C GLY A 43 -1.11 -9.91 -3.07
N LYS A 44 -0.39 -10.84 -3.71
CA LYS A 44 1.05 -10.65 -3.99
C LYS A 44 1.32 -9.45 -4.91
N ILE A 45 0.46 -9.19 -5.90
CA ILE A 45 0.54 -7.98 -6.73
C ILE A 45 0.24 -6.73 -5.89
N ALA A 46 -0.83 -6.77 -5.10
CA ALA A 46 -1.21 -5.70 -4.18
C ALA A 46 -0.09 -5.37 -3.18
N GLY A 47 0.58 -6.38 -2.64
CA GLY A 47 1.70 -6.23 -1.70
C GLY A 47 2.89 -5.49 -2.31
N VAL A 48 3.27 -5.81 -3.55
CA VAL A 48 4.32 -5.08 -4.28
C VAL A 48 3.93 -3.62 -4.47
N LEU A 49 2.70 -3.36 -4.92
CA LEU A 49 2.21 -2.00 -5.14
C LEU A 49 2.16 -1.20 -3.83
N ALA A 50 1.58 -1.74 -2.77
CA ALA A 50 1.46 -1.04 -1.50
C ALA A 50 2.83 -0.76 -0.90
N PHE A 51 3.74 -1.73 -0.94
CA PHE A 51 5.11 -1.55 -0.49
C PHE A 51 5.80 -0.45 -1.29
N ARG A 52 5.81 -0.52 -2.63
CA ARG A 52 6.51 0.48 -3.44
C ARG A 52 5.91 1.86 -3.30
N LEU A 53 4.59 2.00 -3.38
CA LEU A 53 3.94 3.28 -3.14
C LEU A 53 4.28 3.83 -1.76
N SER A 54 4.35 3.00 -0.72
CA SER A 54 4.68 3.49 0.63
C SER A 54 6.11 3.98 0.80
N ARG A 55 7.05 3.64 -0.10
CA ARG A 55 8.46 4.03 0.00
C ARG A 55 8.77 5.42 -0.54
N PHE A 56 7.89 5.99 -1.35
CA PHE A 56 8.08 7.29 -2.02
C PHE A 56 7.27 8.38 -1.33
N LYS A 57 7.69 9.64 -1.43
CA LYS A 57 6.99 10.77 -0.78
C LYS A 57 5.91 11.37 -1.69
N ILE A 58 4.98 10.52 -2.09
CA ILE A 58 3.89 10.85 -3.02
C ILE A 58 2.91 11.83 -2.37
N VAL A 59 2.38 11.47 -1.20
CA VAL A 59 1.49 12.27 -0.36
C VAL A 59 2.27 12.70 0.87
N HIS A 60 2.33 14.00 1.12
CA HIS A 60 3.04 14.57 2.25
C HIS A 60 2.37 15.86 2.73
N PHE A 61 2.81 16.37 3.88
CA PHE A 61 2.34 17.65 4.39
C PHE A 61 3.23 18.79 3.91
N ASN A 62 2.61 19.91 3.53
CA ASN A 62 3.28 21.19 3.37
C ASN A 62 3.83 21.70 4.73
N PRO A 63 4.70 22.72 4.76
CA PRO A 63 5.32 23.21 5.99
C PRO A 63 4.34 23.55 7.12
N GLU A 64 3.15 24.07 6.79
CA GLU A 64 2.12 24.40 7.76
C GLU A 64 1.49 23.15 8.42
N GLY A 65 1.56 21.99 7.77
CA GLY A 65 1.08 20.71 8.28
C GLY A 65 2.09 19.93 9.13
N TRP A 66 3.34 20.40 9.28
CA TRP A 66 4.42 19.64 9.93
C TRP A 66 4.20 19.37 11.42
N GLY A 67 3.39 20.19 12.10
CA GLY A 67 3.00 19.96 13.50
C GLY A 67 2.07 18.77 13.70
N ASN A 68 1.59 18.11 12.64
CA ASN A 68 0.70 16.97 12.76
C ASN A 68 1.47 15.73 13.27
N PRO A 69 1.08 15.14 14.43
CA PRO A 69 1.79 13.99 14.99
C PRO A 69 1.73 12.75 14.08
N ASN A 70 0.82 12.72 13.12
CA ASN A 70 0.58 11.59 12.22
C ASN A 70 1.28 11.73 10.86
N LEU A 71 2.15 12.74 10.69
CA LEU A 71 2.90 12.99 9.46
C LEU A 71 3.68 11.76 8.97
N TYR A 72 4.14 10.91 9.89
CA TYR A 72 4.91 9.71 9.59
C TYR A 72 4.10 8.53 9.01
N LEU A 73 2.78 8.59 9.01
CA LEU A 73 1.89 7.51 8.57
C LEU A 73 1.12 7.82 7.28
N ILE A 74 1.11 9.08 6.85
CA ILE A 74 0.20 9.56 5.83
C ILE A 74 0.42 8.88 4.47
N GLN A 75 1.68 8.67 4.12
CA GLN A 75 2.06 8.04 2.87
C GLN A 75 1.69 6.56 2.86
N GLU A 76 2.03 5.84 3.93
CA GLU A 76 1.76 4.43 4.09
C GLU A 76 0.25 4.16 4.10
N MET A 77 -0.53 4.98 4.82
CA MET A 77 -1.98 4.89 4.82
C MET A 77 -2.56 5.15 3.44
N ALA A 78 -2.08 6.18 2.72
CA ALA A 78 -2.54 6.46 1.36
C ALA A 78 -2.25 5.28 0.41
N ALA A 79 -1.05 4.69 0.49
CA ALA A 79 -0.67 3.53 -0.30
C ALA A 79 -1.56 2.32 -0.02
N VAL A 80 -1.76 1.96 1.26
CA VAL A 80 -2.59 0.81 1.65
C VAL A 80 -4.05 1.01 1.25
N LEU A 81 -4.61 2.21 1.46
CA LEU A 81 -6.00 2.51 1.12
C LEU A 81 -6.24 2.51 -0.40
N LEU A 82 -5.30 3.06 -1.18
CA LEU A 82 -5.37 3.02 -2.64
C LEU A 82 -5.34 1.58 -3.14
N VAL A 83 -4.40 0.78 -2.67
CA VAL A 83 -4.28 -0.62 -3.09
C VAL A 83 -5.47 -1.45 -2.63
N LYS A 84 -5.97 -1.26 -1.40
CA LYS A 84 -7.22 -1.85 -0.93
C LYS A 84 -8.35 -1.57 -1.92
N ARG A 85 -8.53 -0.31 -2.33
CA ARG A 85 -9.58 0.09 -3.29
C ARG A 85 -9.42 -0.59 -4.65
N LEU A 86 -8.20 -0.86 -5.09
CA LEU A 86 -7.93 -1.47 -6.40
C LEU A 86 -8.05 -3.00 -6.40
N PHE A 87 -7.65 -3.68 -5.31
CA PHE A 87 -7.46 -5.14 -5.30
C PHE A 87 -8.38 -5.89 -4.33
N VAL A 88 -8.96 -5.22 -3.33
CA VAL A 88 -9.78 -5.87 -2.31
C VAL A 88 -11.23 -5.40 -2.42
N ARG A 89 -12.12 -6.33 -2.79
CA ARG A 89 -13.56 -6.09 -2.87
C ARG A 89 -14.26 -6.09 -1.51
N GLY A 90 -13.67 -6.78 -0.53
CA GLY A 90 -14.20 -6.90 0.83
C GLY A 90 -13.87 -5.73 1.75
N THR A 91 -14.45 -5.74 2.94
CA THR A 91 -14.11 -4.80 4.01
C THR A 91 -12.86 -5.27 4.73
N ILE A 92 -11.81 -4.44 4.73
CA ILE A 92 -10.67 -4.60 5.64
C ILE A 92 -10.95 -3.74 6.88
N PRO A 93 -10.92 -4.31 8.11
CA PRO A 93 -11.06 -3.54 9.34
C PRO A 93 -10.09 -2.36 9.41
N GLU A 94 -10.54 -1.21 9.92
CA GLU A 94 -9.70 0.01 10.01
C GLU A 94 -8.42 -0.26 10.81
N ILE A 95 -8.52 -1.04 11.90
CA ILE A 95 -7.37 -1.41 12.73
C ILE A 95 -6.31 -2.19 11.94
N SER A 96 -6.71 -3.10 11.06
CA SER A 96 -5.80 -3.89 10.23
C SER A 96 -5.11 -3.02 9.18
N VAL A 97 -5.82 -2.04 8.60
CA VAL A 97 -5.22 -1.05 7.71
C VAL A 97 -4.18 -0.20 8.43
N LEU A 98 -4.49 0.27 9.64
CA LEU A 98 -3.57 1.05 10.47
C LEU A 98 -2.34 0.24 10.86
N GLU A 99 -2.53 -1.02 11.26
CA GLU A 99 -1.44 -1.92 11.63
C GLU A 99 -0.49 -2.15 10.46
N LEU A 100 -1.00 -2.49 9.27
CA LEU A 100 -0.15 -2.65 8.09
C LEU A 100 0.59 -1.35 7.76
N SER A 101 -0.12 -0.21 7.79
CA SER A 101 0.49 1.10 7.51
C SER A 101 1.62 1.43 8.49
N TYR A 102 1.44 1.12 9.77
CA TYR A 102 2.46 1.27 10.79
C TYR A 102 3.65 0.32 10.56
N GLN A 103 3.39 -0.95 10.25
CA GLN A 103 4.47 -1.90 9.95
C GLN A 103 5.28 -1.48 8.72
N LEU A 104 4.64 -0.92 7.68
CA LEU A 104 5.32 -0.37 6.51
C LEU A 104 6.19 0.84 6.87
N SER A 105 5.68 1.77 7.69
CA SER A 105 6.42 2.99 8.07
C SER A 105 7.66 2.66 8.91
N ARG A 106 7.56 1.64 9.77
CA ARG A 106 8.66 1.10 10.58
C ARG A 106 9.58 0.14 9.82
N ARG A 107 9.27 -0.17 8.55
CA ARG A 107 9.98 -1.18 7.73
C ARG A 107 9.97 -2.60 8.34
N HIS A 108 8.95 -2.90 9.15
CA HIS A 108 8.72 -4.24 9.69
C HIS A 108 7.93 -5.12 8.71
N ALA A 109 7.22 -4.52 7.76
CA ALA A 109 6.58 -5.21 6.64
C ALA A 109 7.35 -4.94 5.33
N ASN A 110 7.51 -5.99 4.54
CA ASN A 110 7.99 -5.91 3.16
C ASN A 110 6.86 -6.25 2.16
N GLN A 111 7.18 -6.28 0.88
CA GLN A 111 6.24 -6.64 -0.19
C GLN A 111 5.54 -8.00 0.01
N GLU A 112 6.19 -8.97 0.65
CA GLU A 112 5.62 -10.29 0.90
C GLU A 112 4.66 -10.28 2.09
N THR A 113 5.02 -9.60 3.18
CA THR A 113 4.13 -9.38 4.33
C THR A 113 2.87 -8.65 3.91
N ALA A 114 3.02 -7.56 3.14
CA ALA A 114 1.89 -6.82 2.58
C ALA A 114 1.07 -7.70 1.63
N GLY A 115 1.73 -8.57 0.86
CA GLY A 115 1.04 -9.49 -0.05
C GLY A 115 0.14 -10.49 0.67
N LEU A 116 0.66 -11.12 1.74
CA LEU A 116 -0.12 -12.02 2.60
C LEU A 116 -1.30 -11.32 3.27
N PHE A 117 -1.08 -10.07 3.72
CA PHE A 117 -2.17 -9.25 4.27
C PHE A 117 -3.29 -9.08 3.25
N PHE A 118 -3.00 -8.66 2.03
CA PHE A 118 -4.04 -8.46 1.02
C PHE A 118 -4.68 -9.78 0.58
N ASP A 119 -3.93 -10.87 0.50
CA ASP A 119 -4.50 -12.19 0.19
C ASP A 119 -5.49 -12.63 1.27
N ALA A 120 -5.16 -12.47 2.55
CA ALA A 120 -6.06 -12.84 3.65
C ALA A 120 -7.44 -12.18 3.52
N PHE A 121 -7.49 -10.89 3.17
CA PHE A 121 -8.74 -10.15 3.00
C PHE A 121 -9.33 -10.22 1.58
N ALA A 122 -8.59 -10.71 0.58
CA ALA A 122 -9.11 -10.91 -0.77
C ALA A 122 -9.96 -12.18 -0.88
N THR A 123 -9.72 -13.19 -0.03
CA THR A 123 -10.45 -14.47 -0.01
C THR A 123 -11.86 -14.39 0.58
N ASP A 124 -12.12 -13.44 1.48
CA ASP A 124 -13.45 -13.26 2.10
C ASP A 124 -14.54 -12.87 1.09
N ALA A 125 -14.16 -12.37 -0.09
CA ALA A 125 -15.09 -12.06 -1.17
C ALA A 125 -15.58 -13.30 -1.96
N ARG A 126 -14.95 -14.48 -1.80
CA ARG A 126 -15.33 -15.71 -2.55
C ARG A 126 -16.26 -16.64 -1.78
N HIS A 127 -16.41 -16.47 -0.47
CA HIS A 127 -17.27 -17.31 0.38
C HIS A 127 -18.55 -16.60 0.84
N ALA A 128 -18.79 -15.38 0.35
CA ALA A 128 -19.98 -14.57 0.63
C ALA A 128 -20.98 -14.55 -0.55
N ALA A 129 -20.88 -15.52 -1.47
CA ALA A 129 -21.77 -15.69 -2.63
C ALA A 129 -22.44 -17.06 -2.60
#